data_AF-A0A3C0JBX8-F1
#
_entry.id   AF-A0A3C0JBX8-F1
#
_cell.length_a   1.000
_cell.length_b   1.000
_cell.length_c   1.000
_cell.angle_alpha   90.00
_cell.angle_beta   90.00
_cell.angle_gamma   90.00
#
_symmetry.space_group_name_H-M   'P 1'
#
loop_
_entity.id
_entity.type
_entity.pdbx_description
1 polymer ?
#
loop_
_entity_poly.entity_id
_entity_poly.type
_entity_poly.pdbx_seq_one_letter_code
_entity_poly.pdbx_strand_id
1 'polypeptide(L)'
;IVLGLLRQALGTGQTPSNQVLVGLALFLTMLVMMPVGTKAWEAGFAPYLNGQIDFHTAWELGSAPFRSFMLAQVRDTDLMTFAGLAGQD
;
A
#
# COMPACT_ATOMS: atom_id res chain seq x y z
N ILE A 1 -3.58 -0.50 -13.43
CA ILE A 1 -4.43 -1.49 -14.15
C ILE A 1 -5.75 -0.86 -14.59
N VAL A 2 -6.61 -0.44 -13.65
CA VAL A 2 -7.94 0.15 -13.97
C VAL A 2 -7.87 1.29 -14.98
N LEU A 3 -7.02 2.29 -14.77
CA LEU A 3 -6.84 3.39 -15.74
C LEU A 3 -6.36 2.92 -17.13
N GLY A 4 -5.58 1.84 -17.18
CA GLY A 4 -5.11 1.24 -18.44
C GLY A 4 -6.23 0.51 -19.18
N LEU A 5 -7.07 -0.23 -18.45
CA LEU A 5 -8.26 -0.87 -19.00
C LEU A 5 -9.28 0.18 -19.48
N LEU A 6 -9.44 1.28 -18.73
CA LEU A 6 -10.29 2.40 -19.12
C LEU A 6 -9.80 3.03 -20.43
N ARG A 7 -8.49 3.26 -20.58
CA ARG A 7 -7.93 3.76 -21.84
C ARG A 7 -8.24 2.83 -23.01
N GLN A 8 -8.08 1.51 -22.83
CA GLN A 8 -8.41 0.54 -23.89
C GLN A 8 -9.90 0.59 -24.24
N ALA A 9 -10.77 0.70 -23.25
CA ALA A 9 -12.22 0.77 -23.44
C ALA A 9 -12.69 2.06 -24.14
N LEU A 10 -11.96 3.18 -24.00
CA LEU A 10 -12.28 4.44 -24.66
C LEU A 10 -12.02 4.40 -26.18
N GLY A 11 -11.31 3.39 -26.70
CA GLY A 11 -10.99 3.28 -28.13
C GLY A 11 -10.10 4.42 -28.66
N THR A 12 -9.69 5.34 -27.78
CA THR A 12 -8.67 6.34 -28.05
C THR A 12 -7.35 5.59 -28.24
N GLY A 13 -6.48 6.04 -29.14
CA GLY A 13 -5.21 5.38 -29.42
C GLY A 13 -4.25 5.36 -28.22
N GLN A 14 -2.96 5.63 -28.43
CA GLN A 14 -2.00 5.76 -27.31
C GLN A 14 -2.24 7.00 -26.42
N THR A 15 -3.40 7.67 -26.55
CA THR A 15 -3.83 8.79 -25.72
C THR A 15 -4.82 8.28 -24.67
N PRO A 16 -4.59 8.54 -23.37
CA PRO A 16 -3.43 9.19 -22.77
C PRO A 16 -2.15 8.32 -22.78
N SER A 17 -0.97 8.97 -22.84
CA SER A 17 0.34 8.29 -22.77
C SER A 17 0.51 7.52 -21.46
N ASN A 18 1.26 6.41 -21.50
CA ASN A 18 1.57 5.59 -20.31
C ASN A 18 2.19 6.43 -19.18
N GLN A 19 3.03 7.43 -19.50
CA GLN A 19 3.65 8.27 -18.48
C GLN A 19 2.61 9.09 -17.69
N VAL A 20 1.59 9.59 -18.37
CA VAL A 20 0.49 10.32 -17.73
C VAL A 20 -0.33 9.40 -16.83
N LEU A 21 -0.63 8.18 -17.29
CA LEU A 21 -1.36 7.20 -16.50
C LEU A 21 -0.59 6.77 -15.24
N VAL A 22 0.73 6.59 -15.35
CA VAL A 22 1.59 6.28 -14.20
C VAL A 22 1.63 7.46 -13.22
N GLY A 23 1.76 8.70 -13.72
CA GLY A 23 1.71 9.90 -12.89
C GLY A 23 0.40 9.99 -12.10
N LEU A 24 -0.74 9.82 -12.77
CA LEU A 24 -2.06 9.81 -12.13
C LEU A 24 -2.18 8.68 -11.09
N ALA A 25 -1.72 7.47 -11.42
CA ALA A 25 -1.75 6.35 -10.50
C ALA A 25 -0.91 6.62 -9.23
N LEU A 26 0.27 7.26 -9.37
CA LEU A 26 1.11 7.63 -8.24
C LEU A 26 0.44 8.69 -7.37
N PHE A 27 -0.14 9.74 -7.96
CA PHE A 27 -0.88 10.76 -7.21
C PHE A 27 -2.06 10.16 -6.44
N LEU A 28 -2.86 9.30 -7.07
CA LEU A 28 -3.95 8.59 -6.40
C LEU A 28 -3.45 7.68 -5.28
N THR A 29 -2.33 6.99 -5.50
CA THR A 29 -1.70 6.15 -4.46
C THR A 29 -1.29 6.98 -3.27
N MET A 30 -0.61 8.12 -3.47
CA MET A 30 -0.24 9.02 -2.38
C MET A 30 -1.45 9.59 -1.65
N LEU A 31 -2.50 9.97 -2.39
CA LEU A 31 -3.75 10.47 -1.82
C LEU A 31 -4.41 9.44 -0.91
N VAL A 32 -4.54 8.20 -1.38
CA VAL A 32 -5.19 7.11 -0.63
C VAL A 32 -4.32 6.64 0.54
N MET A 33 -2.99 6.60 0.35
CA MET A 33 -2.04 6.10 1.36
C MET A 33 -1.65 7.12 2.41
N MET A 34 -1.99 8.40 2.26
CA MET A 34 -1.69 9.47 3.22
C MET A 34 -1.98 9.07 4.69
N PRO A 35 -3.18 8.61 5.09
CA PRO A 35 -3.45 8.25 6.48
C PRO A 35 -2.62 7.07 7.00
N VAL A 36 -2.23 6.14 6.12
CA VAL A 36 -1.38 5.00 6.50
C VAL A 36 0.06 5.48 6.73
N GLY A 37 0.56 6.33 5.84
CA GLY A 37 1.89 6.95 5.97
C GLY A 37 2.02 7.80 7.22
N THR A 38 1.01 8.64 7.54
CA THR A 38 1.00 9.46 8.75
C THR A 38 1.06 8.60 10.01
N LYS A 39 0.26 7.55 10.10
CA LYS A 39 0.29 6.62 11.25
C LYS A 39 1.65 5.93 11.40
N ALA A 40 2.25 5.49 10.29
CA ALA A 40 3.58 4.87 10.33
C ALA A 40 4.67 5.86 10.78
N TRP A 41 4.56 7.12 10.33
CA TRP A 41 5.47 8.18 10.74
C TRP A 41 5.38 8.48 12.23
N GLU A 42 4.17 8.72 12.73
CA GLU A 42 3.93 9.07 14.13
C GLU A 42 4.24 7.91 15.09
N ALA A 43 3.91 6.67 14.71
CA ALA A 43 4.07 5.52 15.58
C ALA A 43 5.51 4.98 15.63
N GLY A 44 6.26 5.03 14.52
CA GLY A 44 7.58 4.37 14.42
C GLY A 44 8.71 5.32 14.06
N PHE A 45 8.62 6.00 12.91
CA PHE A 45 9.76 6.74 12.36
C PHE A 45 10.12 7.99 13.15
N ALA A 46 9.13 8.80 13.57
CA ALA A 46 9.40 10.02 14.33
C ALA A 46 9.99 9.73 15.73
N PRO A 47 9.45 8.79 16.54
CA PRO A 47 10.07 8.41 17.82
C PRO A 47 11.49 7.87 17.68
N TYR A 48 11.77 7.10 16.62
CA TYR A 48 13.11 6.58 16.33
C TYR A 48 14.11 7.70 16.03
N LEU A 49 13.74 8.66 15.17
CA LEU A 49 14.58 9.81 14.84
C LEU A 49 14.82 10.72 16.06
N ASN A 50 13.88 10.73 17.00
CA ASN A 50 14.03 11.42 18.29
C ASN A 50 14.82 10.61 19.34
N GLY A 51 15.32 9.43 19.00
CA GLY A 51 16.08 8.56 19.90
C GLY A 51 15.25 7.94 21.04
N GLN A 52 13.92 7.91 20.91
CA GLN A 52 13.01 7.41 21.96
C GLN A 52 12.83 5.88 21.90
N ILE A 53 13.01 5.29 20.72
CA ILE A 53 12.90 3.84 20.49
C ILE A 53 14.07 3.35 19.64
N ASP A 54 14.37 2.07 19.74
CA ASP A 54 15.35 1.41 18.89
C ASP A 54 14.77 1.10 17.50
N PHE A 55 15.65 0.75 16.56
CA PHE A 55 15.28 0.48 15.17
C PHE A 55 14.29 -0.69 15.01
N HIS A 56 14.43 -1.75 15.81
CA HIS A 56 13.55 -2.92 15.70
C HIS A 56 12.12 -2.54 16.08
N THR A 57 11.95 -1.84 17.20
CA THR A 57 10.66 -1.31 17.64
C THR A 57 10.08 -0.34 16.62
N ALA A 58 10.91 0.54 16.04
CA ALA A 58 10.48 1.48 15.01
C ALA A 58 9.98 0.78 13.73
N TRP A 59 10.65 -0.30 13.32
CA TRP A 59 10.25 -1.11 12.18
C TRP A 59 8.93 -1.83 12.40
N GLU A 60 8.74 -2.41 13.60
CA GLU A 60 7.50 -3.09 13.96
C GLU A 60 6.32 -2.11 13.97
N LEU A 61 6.45 -0.98 14.67
CA LEU A 61 5.40 0.04 14.77
C LEU A 61 5.17 0.77 13.43
N GLY A 62 6.24 1.04 12.67
CA GLY A 62 6.15 1.70 11.37
C GLY A 62 5.52 0.81 10.30
N SER A 63 5.74 -0.50 10.35
CA SER A 63 5.16 -1.45 9.38
C SER A 63 3.74 -1.89 9.71
N ALA A 64 3.32 -1.81 10.99
CA ALA A 64 2.00 -2.27 11.42
C ALA A 64 0.83 -1.58 10.68
N PRO A 65 0.79 -0.25 10.46
CA PRO A 65 -0.29 0.40 9.71
C PRO A 65 -0.43 -0.12 8.28
N PHE A 66 0.69 -0.44 7.62
CA PHE A 66 0.68 -1.02 6.27
C PHE A 66 0.11 -2.44 6.28
N ARG A 67 0.49 -3.27 7.25
CA ARG A 67 -0.08 -4.62 7.40
C ARG A 67 -1.59 -4.55 7.64
N SER A 68 -2.04 -3.70 8.54
CA SER A 68 -3.46 -3.51 8.81
C SER A 68 -4.23 -3.01 7.58
N PHE A 69 -3.65 -2.08 6.82
CA PHE A 69 -4.24 -1.62 5.55
C PHE A 69 -4.34 -2.75 4.54
N MET A 70 -3.28 -3.54 4.35
CA MET A 70 -3.30 -4.68 3.43
C MET A 70 -4.33 -5.72 3.86
N LEU A 71 -4.34 -6.12 5.14
CA LEU A 71 -5.31 -7.10 5.66
C LEU A 71 -6.76 -6.67 5.46
N ALA A 72 -7.06 -5.37 5.55
CA ALA A 72 -8.39 -4.85 5.28
C ALA A 72 -8.81 -4.92 3.80
N GLN A 73 -7.87 -5.17 2.87
CA GLN A 73 -8.11 -5.26 1.43
C GLN A 73 -7.99 -6.69 0.88
N VAL A 74 -7.34 -7.61 1.60
CA VAL A 74 -7.24 -9.01 1.19
C VAL A 74 -8.57 -9.72 1.49
N ARG A 75 -8.99 -10.59 0.58
CA ARG A 75 -10.17 -11.44 0.77
C ARG A 75 -9.84 -12.57 1.74
N ASP A 76 -10.76 -12.88 2.65
CA ASP A 76 -10.59 -13.96 3.62
C ASP A 76 -10.27 -15.31 2.95
N THR A 77 -10.91 -15.59 1.80
CA THR A 77 -10.65 -16.80 1.00
C THR A 77 -9.20 -16.91 0.54
N ASP A 78 -8.60 -15.78 0.15
CA ASP A 78 -7.24 -15.75 -0.35
C ASP A 78 -6.27 -15.90 0.83
N LEU A 79 -6.52 -15.22 1.95
CA LEU A 79 -5.75 -15.38 3.19
C LEU A 79 -5.71 -16.84 3.66
N MET A 80 -6.86 -17.51 3.72
CA MET A 80 -6.95 -18.91 4.15
C MET A 80 -6.22 -19.85 3.19
N THR A 81 -6.32 -19.61 1.89
CA THR A 81 -5.59 -20.40 0.89
C THR A 81 -4.08 -20.30 1.10
N PHE A 82 -3.57 -19.08 1.32
CA PHE A 82 -2.14 -18.88 1.57
C PHE A 82 -1.69 -19.40 2.95
N ALA A 83 -2.53 -19.29 3.98
CA ALA A 83 -2.25 -19.86 5.31
C ALA A 83 -2.14 -21.39 5.27
N GLY A 84 -3.08 -22.06 4.59
CA GLY A 84 -3.04 -23.51 4.40
C GLY A 84 -1.83 -23.97 3.58
N LEU A 85 -1.42 -23.22 2.55
CA LEU A 85 -0.18 -23.50 1.80
C LEU A 85 1.09 -23.33 2.65
N ALA A 86 1.05 -22.45 3.65
CA ALA A 86 2.14 -22.22 4.59
C ALA A 86 2.20 -23.24 5.75
N GLY A 87 1.23 -24.18 5.82
CA GLY A 87 1.12 -25.15 6.91
C GLY A 87 0.68 -24.55 8.23
N GLN A 88 0.00 -23.40 8.20
CA GLN A 88 -0.67 -22.78 9.35
C GLN A 88 -2.17 -23.05 9.22
N ASP A 89 -2.62 -24.20 9.75
CA ASP A 89 -4.04 -24.59 9.83
C ASP A 89 -4.78 -23.82 10.94
#